data_AF-A0A434U444-F1
#
_entry.id   AF-A0A434U444-F1
#
_cell.length_a   1.000
_cell.length_b   1.000
_cell.length_c   1.000
_cell.angle_alpha   90.00
_cell.angle_beta   90.00
_cell.angle_gamma   90.00
#
_symmetry.space_group_name_H-M   'P 1'
#
loop_
_entity.id
_entity.type
_entity.pdbx_description
1 polymer ?
#
loop_
_entity_poly.entity_id
_entity_poly.type
_entity_poly.pdbx_seq_one_letter_code
_entity_poly.pdbx_strand_id
1 'polypeptide(L)'
;MTKEAHPKPAEPDPPGTKSCPKCGSTIPQLAVVCPVCKSDIGEKTAGDIRRDRLLKVAVFLKDWISFPAAAFTAIAAFILAAETNVLQILRLDTASVNMQFLRQDVINVGADDTPASRQGDEIFVHVPFLRSVLVNDGASVATVRPEFMCSQTGSNSKIITGHFYFIDIQTQKKILDDIEVDPKKPSFANVALRDMGPKDDGYGATKEPNTCLLNYSDKYGAKIATIKYTAGDTSPMEIGGVDDMRVVRRDMYCAGMAKGLSLGGEPIDCLNDRNLIAIEPVYLWERALERALKQSGEFRQFTQATATRIPGLILQDCAEGNCEQNVQEMTNALRHFTPNVTVWLCPPTKTELSKCTKTEFPLTSP
;
A
#
# COMPACT_ATOMS: atom_id res chain seq x y z
N MET A 1 -95.03 58.09 33.52
CA MET A 1 -94.46 56.73 33.60
C MET A 1 -93.32 56.71 32.59
N THR A 2 -92.03 56.55 32.89
CA THR A 2 -91.36 55.98 34.07
C THR A 2 -89.90 56.48 34.07
N LYS A 3 -89.48 56.99 35.25
CA LYS A 3 -88.15 57.12 35.86
C LYS A 3 -86.87 57.12 35.00
N GLU A 4 -86.19 58.27 35.05
CA GLU A 4 -84.75 58.43 34.85
C GLU A 4 -83.94 57.61 35.87
N ALA A 5 -82.88 56.96 35.41
CA ALA A 5 -81.91 56.26 36.25
C ALA A 5 -80.67 57.15 36.47
N HIS A 6 -80.42 57.50 37.73
CA HIS A 6 -79.19 58.16 38.16
C HIS A 6 -77.95 57.26 37.96
N PRO A 7 -76.82 57.80 37.50
CA PRO A 7 -75.54 57.08 37.53
C PRO A 7 -75.01 57.02 38.97
N LYS A 8 -74.53 55.83 39.36
CA LYS A 8 -73.79 55.61 40.60
C LYS A 8 -72.52 56.50 40.63
N PRO A 9 -72.19 57.11 41.78
CA PRO A 9 -70.86 57.70 41.96
C PRO A 9 -69.80 56.59 41.96
N ALA A 10 -68.69 56.83 41.27
CA ALA A 10 -67.51 55.97 41.29
C ALA A 10 -66.93 55.92 42.70
N GLU A 11 -66.62 54.70 43.17
CA GLU A 11 -65.85 54.48 44.39
C GLU A 11 -64.50 55.21 44.30
N PRO A 12 -64.03 55.86 45.38
CA PRO A 12 -62.68 56.39 45.42
C PRO A 12 -61.67 55.24 45.38
N ASP A 13 -60.67 55.37 44.50
CA ASP A 13 -59.58 54.40 44.37
C ASP A 13 -58.89 54.15 45.72
N PRO A 14 -58.56 52.89 46.06
CA PRO A 14 -57.88 52.56 47.31
C PRO A 14 -56.49 53.23 47.36
N PRO A 15 -56.06 53.72 48.54
CA PRO A 15 -54.77 54.40 48.67
C PRO A 15 -53.63 53.45 48.32
N GLY A 16 -52.87 53.76 47.25
CA GLY A 16 -51.70 52.99 46.81
C GLY A 16 -51.68 52.58 45.35
N THR A 17 -52.67 52.98 44.54
CA THR A 17 -52.70 52.72 43.09
C THR A 17 -52.49 53.98 42.26
N LYS A 18 -51.88 53.83 41.07
CA LYS A 18 -51.74 54.88 40.05
C LYS A 18 -52.30 54.37 38.73
N SER A 19 -52.67 55.24 37.80
CA SER A 19 -53.07 54.83 36.45
C SER A 19 -51.86 54.73 35.52
N CYS A 20 -51.83 53.70 34.68
CA CYS A 20 -50.79 53.56 33.66
C CYS A 20 -50.94 54.66 32.60
N PRO A 21 -49.89 55.44 32.29
CA PRO A 21 -49.98 56.56 31.35
C PRO A 21 -50.21 56.14 29.88
N LYS A 22 -50.03 54.85 29.54
CA LYS A 22 -50.19 54.36 28.15
C LYS A 22 -51.55 53.70 27.88
N CYS A 23 -52.05 52.90 28.80
CA CYS A 23 -53.29 52.14 28.61
C CYS A 23 -54.40 52.50 29.61
N GLY A 24 -54.14 53.41 30.55
CA GLY A 24 -55.14 53.87 31.53
C GLY A 24 -55.50 52.87 32.63
N SER A 25 -54.96 51.65 32.61
CA SER A 25 -55.29 50.64 33.62
C SER A 25 -54.73 51.00 35.00
N THR A 26 -55.50 50.73 36.04
CA THR A 26 -55.09 50.89 37.45
C THR A 26 -53.97 49.89 37.79
N ILE A 27 -52.85 50.40 38.31
CA ILE A 27 -51.63 49.63 38.59
C ILE A 27 -51.09 49.97 40.00
N PRO A 28 -50.30 49.07 40.62
CA PRO A 28 -49.66 49.36 41.90
C PRO A 28 -48.71 50.56 41.83
N GLN A 29 -48.64 51.39 42.88
CA GLN A 29 -47.79 52.60 42.93
C GLN A 29 -46.32 52.33 42.54
N LEU A 30 -45.78 51.19 42.99
CA LEU A 30 -44.38 50.79 42.79
C LEU A 30 -44.11 50.06 41.46
N ALA A 31 -45.12 49.88 40.60
CA ALA A 31 -44.93 49.19 39.33
C ALA A 31 -44.04 50.01 38.37
N VAL A 32 -42.93 49.38 37.93
CA VAL A 32 -41.96 49.92 36.95
C VAL A 32 -42.34 49.52 35.52
N VAL A 33 -43.05 48.40 35.35
CA VAL A 33 -43.60 47.92 34.06
C VAL A 33 -45.08 47.65 34.23
N CYS A 34 -45.90 48.08 33.26
CA CYS A 34 -47.34 47.85 33.31
C CYS A 34 -47.63 46.36 33.12
N PRO A 35 -48.33 45.69 34.05
CA PRO A 35 -48.63 44.27 33.91
C PRO A 35 -49.61 43.97 32.76
N VAL A 36 -50.39 44.98 32.33
CA VAL A 36 -51.40 44.82 31.28
C VAL A 36 -50.81 44.99 29.88
N CYS A 37 -50.11 46.09 29.62
CA CYS A 37 -49.58 46.40 28.28
C CYS A 37 -48.06 46.22 28.16
N LYS A 38 -47.39 45.76 29.22
CA LYS A 38 -45.93 45.56 29.31
C LYS A 38 -45.09 46.80 28.99
N SER A 39 -45.67 48.00 29.04
CA SER A 39 -44.92 49.25 28.83
C SER A 39 -44.18 49.65 30.11
N ASP A 40 -42.91 50.09 29.98
CA ASP A 40 -42.18 50.73 31.07
C ASP A 40 -42.91 52.01 31.53
N ILE A 41 -43.10 52.17 32.84
CA ILE A 41 -43.85 53.26 33.48
C ILE A 41 -42.92 54.30 34.12
N GLY A 42 -41.69 53.93 34.46
CA GLY A 42 -40.69 54.85 35.03
C GLY A 42 -40.05 55.74 33.96
N GLU A 43 -39.78 57.01 34.28
CA GLU A 43 -38.85 57.81 33.49
C GLU A 43 -37.49 57.11 33.46
N LYS A 44 -37.07 56.69 32.25
CA LYS A 44 -35.76 56.07 32.04
C LYS A 44 -34.69 57.05 32.53
N THR A 45 -33.90 56.64 33.52
CA THR A 45 -32.78 57.46 33.96
C THR A 45 -31.76 57.62 32.82
N ALA A 46 -30.97 58.69 32.83
CA ALA A 46 -29.96 58.93 31.79
C ALA A 46 -28.99 57.73 31.62
N GLY A 47 -28.78 56.93 32.67
CA GLY A 47 -28.01 55.68 32.62
C GLY A 47 -28.69 54.56 31.83
N ASP A 48 -30.01 54.39 31.96
CA ASP A 48 -30.78 53.37 31.25
C ASP A 48 -30.87 53.66 29.75
N ILE A 49 -31.05 54.94 29.37
CA ILE A 49 -31.03 55.37 27.97
C ILE A 49 -29.66 55.09 27.33
N ARG A 50 -28.58 55.28 28.09
CA ARG A 50 -27.21 55.02 27.62
C ARG A 50 -26.93 53.53 27.45
N ARG A 51 -27.44 52.70 28.35
CA ARG A 51 -27.32 51.23 28.28
C ARG A 51 -28.15 50.63 27.15
N ASP A 52 -29.36 51.13 26.93
CA ASP A 52 -30.26 50.72 25.84
C ASP A 52 -29.70 51.13 24.47
N ARG A 53 -29.05 52.30 24.38
CA ARG A 53 -28.27 52.71 23.19
C ARG A 53 -27.04 51.83 22.97
N LEU A 54 -26.28 51.51 24.02
CA LEU A 54 -25.12 50.62 23.91
C LEU A 54 -25.52 49.20 23.48
N LEU A 55 -26.63 48.67 23.99
CA LEU A 55 -27.17 47.37 23.57
C LEU A 55 -27.63 47.40 22.11
N LYS A 56 -28.33 48.45 21.68
CA LYS A 56 -28.72 48.62 20.27
C LYS A 56 -27.51 48.80 19.35
N VAL A 57 -26.49 49.51 19.78
CA VAL A 57 -25.23 49.66 19.03
C VAL A 57 -24.45 48.34 19.01
N ALA A 58 -24.45 47.56 20.08
CA ALA A 58 -23.78 46.25 20.14
C ALA A 58 -24.50 45.20 19.27
N VAL A 59 -25.85 45.19 19.26
CA VAL A 59 -26.63 44.35 18.34
C VAL A 59 -26.43 44.81 16.90
N PHE A 60 -26.48 46.12 16.64
CA PHE A 60 -26.20 46.67 15.31
C PHE A 60 -24.78 46.30 14.84
N LEU A 61 -23.74 46.45 15.67
CA LEU A 61 -22.36 46.06 15.35
C LEU A 61 -22.21 44.55 15.15
N LYS A 62 -22.86 43.72 15.98
CA LYS A 62 -22.88 42.26 15.79
C LYS A 62 -23.50 41.88 14.46
N ASP A 63 -24.64 42.48 14.12
CA ASP A 63 -25.35 42.21 12.86
C ASP A 63 -24.57 42.79 11.67
N TRP A 64 -23.91 43.95 11.81
CA TRP A 64 -23.05 44.55 10.77
C TRP A 64 -21.74 43.83 10.53
N ILE A 65 -21.20 43.11 11.53
CA ILE A 65 -19.99 42.28 11.38
C ILE A 65 -20.35 40.90 10.81
N SER A 66 -21.54 40.38 11.13
CA SER A 66 -22.00 39.08 10.64
C SER A 66 -22.65 39.12 9.26
N PHE A 67 -23.20 40.27 8.82
CA PHE A 67 -23.79 40.42 7.48
C PHE A 67 -22.75 40.31 6.34
N PRO A 68 -21.57 40.96 6.42
CA PRO A 68 -20.51 40.78 5.43
C PRO A 68 -19.99 39.35 5.45
N ALA A 69 -19.74 38.76 6.62
CA ALA A 69 -19.23 37.39 6.72
C ALA A 69 -20.22 36.36 6.13
N ALA A 70 -21.52 36.51 6.40
CA ALA A 70 -22.57 35.67 5.83
C ALA A 70 -22.74 35.89 4.31
N ALA A 71 -22.66 37.13 3.84
CA ALA A 71 -22.70 37.44 2.41
C ALA A 71 -21.44 36.93 1.69
N PHE A 72 -20.25 37.09 2.25
CA PHE A 72 -19.00 36.58 1.70
C PHE A 72 -18.98 35.05 1.69
N THR A 73 -19.49 34.38 2.73
CA THR A 73 -19.60 32.91 2.73
C THR A 73 -20.66 32.41 1.74
N ALA A 74 -21.79 33.09 1.60
CA ALA A 74 -22.80 32.77 0.59
C ALA A 74 -22.28 33.00 -0.84
N ILE A 75 -21.60 34.13 -1.09
CA ILE A 75 -20.96 34.45 -2.38
C ILE A 75 -19.83 33.46 -2.67
N ALA A 76 -18.97 33.15 -1.70
CA ALA A 76 -17.91 32.15 -1.87
C ALA A 76 -18.48 30.75 -2.13
N ALA A 77 -19.54 30.34 -1.43
CA ALA A 77 -20.21 29.07 -1.68
C ALA A 77 -20.86 29.04 -3.07
N PHE A 78 -21.45 30.16 -3.54
CA PHE A 78 -22.02 30.27 -4.87
C PHE A 78 -20.94 30.25 -5.97
N ILE A 79 -19.81 30.93 -5.75
CA ILE A 79 -18.68 30.95 -6.68
C ILE A 79 -18.06 29.55 -6.75
N LEU A 80 -17.82 28.88 -5.62
CA LEU A 80 -17.30 27.51 -5.59
C LEU A 80 -18.27 26.52 -6.25
N ALA A 81 -19.58 26.65 -5.99
CA ALA A 81 -20.61 25.83 -6.64
C ALA A 81 -20.73 26.13 -8.15
N ALA A 82 -20.54 27.38 -8.56
CA ALA A 82 -20.56 27.78 -9.97
C ALA A 82 -19.29 27.32 -10.70
N GLU A 83 -18.12 27.47 -10.09
CA GLU A 83 -16.84 26.99 -10.64
C GLU A 83 -16.87 25.47 -10.80
N THR A 84 -17.33 24.72 -9.79
CA THR A 84 -17.47 23.26 -9.89
C THR A 84 -18.48 22.84 -10.96
N ASN A 85 -19.63 23.51 -11.07
CA ASN A 85 -20.59 23.24 -12.14
C ASN A 85 -20.06 23.59 -13.54
N VAL A 86 -19.35 24.71 -13.69
CA VAL A 86 -18.74 25.12 -14.97
C VAL A 86 -17.64 24.14 -15.37
N LEU A 87 -16.77 23.74 -14.44
CA LEU A 87 -15.75 22.73 -14.68
C LEU A 87 -16.38 21.37 -15.04
N GLN A 88 -17.48 21.00 -14.40
CA GLN A 88 -18.21 19.77 -14.70
C GLN A 88 -18.85 19.80 -16.11
N ILE A 89 -19.47 20.92 -16.49
CA ILE A 89 -20.04 21.12 -17.83
C ILE A 89 -18.94 21.07 -18.91
N LEU A 90 -17.79 21.68 -18.64
CA LEU A 90 -16.64 21.70 -19.55
C LEU A 90 -15.77 20.44 -19.46
N ARG A 91 -16.10 19.49 -18.57
CA ARG A 91 -15.30 18.29 -18.26
C ARG A 91 -13.83 18.58 -17.92
N LEU A 92 -13.61 19.68 -17.19
CA LEU A 92 -12.30 20.12 -16.71
C LEU A 92 -12.02 19.70 -15.25
N ASP A 93 -13.01 19.12 -14.58
CA ASP A 93 -12.90 18.56 -13.23
C ASP A 93 -12.50 17.07 -13.23
N THR A 94 -11.82 16.63 -14.27
CA THR A 94 -11.34 15.25 -14.44
C THR A 94 -10.21 14.92 -13.47
N ALA A 95 -10.00 13.63 -13.23
CA ALA A 95 -8.79 13.17 -12.56
C ALA A 95 -7.59 13.25 -13.52
N SER A 96 -6.39 13.41 -12.96
CA SER A 96 -5.13 13.41 -13.71
C SER A 96 -4.08 12.67 -12.89
N VAL A 97 -3.97 11.36 -13.15
CA VAL A 97 -3.05 10.48 -12.42
C VAL A 97 -1.66 10.53 -13.05
N ASN A 98 -0.65 10.70 -12.19
CA ASN A 98 0.75 10.51 -12.50
C ASN A 98 1.35 9.50 -11.51
N MET A 99 2.48 8.91 -11.88
CA MET A 99 3.21 7.96 -11.04
C MET A 99 4.70 8.32 -11.03
N GLN A 100 5.29 8.35 -9.84
CA GLN A 100 6.72 8.57 -9.65
C GLN A 100 7.36 7.35 -9.03
N PHE A 101 8.47 6.88 -9.60
CA PHE A 101 9.28 5.79 -9.05
C PHE A 101 10.33 6.39 -8.11
N LEU A 102 10.35 5.96 -6.86
CA LEU A 102 11.20 6.58 -5.83
C LEU A 102 12.51 5.84 -5.60
N ARG A 103 12.41 4.53 -5.31
CA ARG A 103 13.54 3.71 -4.89
C ARG A 103 13.26 2.24 -5.16
N GLN A 104 14.27 1.54 -5.66
CA GLN A 104 14.32 0.09 -5.73
C GLN A 104 14.71 -0.50 -4.38
N ASP A 105 14.00 -1.54 -3.99
CA ASP A 105 14.14 -2.24 -2.72
C ASP A 105 13.88 -3.74 -2.96
N VAL A 106 14.19 -4.59 -1.99
CA VAL A 106 14.06 -6.05 -2.13
C VAL A 106 13.39 -6.61 -0.89
N ILE A 107 12.37 -7.45 -1.07
CA ILE A 107 11.81 -8.28 0.00
C ILE A 107 12.54 -9.61 0.01
N ASN A 108 12.97 -10.01 1.19
CA ASN A 108 13.66 -11.25 1.45
C ASN A 108 12.66 -12.25 2.05
N VAL A 109 12.00 -13.01 1.18
CA VAL A 109 10.92 -13.91 1.59
C VAL A 109 11.46 -14.95 2.57
N GLY A 110 10.82 -15.07 3.73
CA GLY A 110 11.23 -15.95 4.82
C GLY A 110 12.22 -15.33 5.82
N ALA A 111 13.02 -14.33 5.44
CA ALA A 111 13.78 -13.54 6.41
C ALA A 111 12.89 -12.44 7.00
N ASP A 112 12.21 -11.66 6.17
CA ASP A 112 11.38 -10.53 6.62
C ASP A 112 10.11 -10.98 7.37
N ASP A 113 9.65 -12.22 7.15
CA ASP A 113 8.47 -12.81 7.80
C ASP A 113 8.79 -13.53 9.12
N THR A 114 10.07 -13.72 9.42
CA THR A 114 10.53 -14.48 10.57
C THR A 114 11.20 -13.54 11.57
N PRO A 115 10.94 -13.66 12.90
CA PRO A 115 11.64 -12.86 13.90
C PRO A 115 13.16 -13.04 13.77
N ALA A 116 13.94 -11.97 13.95
CA ALA A 116 15.40 -11.97 13.76
C ALA A 116 16.14 -13.14 14.42
N SER A 117 15.65 -13.62 15.57
CA SER A 117 16.23 -14.77 16.30
C SER A 117 15.99 -16.14 15.66
N ARG A 118 15.14 -16.22 14.64
CA ARG A 118 14.76 -17.44 13.89
C ARG A 118 14.98 -17.30 12.39
N GLN A 119 15.45 -16.15 11.93
CA GLN A 119 15.85 -15.97 10.54
C GLN A 119 17.01 -16.93 10.25
N GLY A 120 16.88 -17.73 9.19
CA GLY A 120 18.00 -18.53 8.69
C GLY A 120 19.02 -17.63 8.01
N ASP A 121 20.28 -18.07 7.93
CA ASP A 121 21.40 -17.25 7.46
C ASP A 121 21.39 -16.94 5.94
N GLU A 122 20.46 -17.51 5.15
CA GLU A 122 20.30 -17.25 3.71
C GLU A 122 18.85 -16.94 3.33
N ILE A 123 18.68 -16.05 2.36
CA ILE A 123 17.42 -15.62 1.78
C ILE A 123 17.22 -16.37 0.46
N PHE A 124 16.15 -17.17 0.35
CA PHE A 124 15.97 -18.08 -0.79
C PHE A 124 15.20 -17.47 -1.96
N VAL A 125 14.43 -16.41 -1.70
CA VAL A 125 13.66 -15.71 -2.72
C VAL A 125 13.77 -14.22 -2.46
N HIS A 126 14.26 -13.52 -3.47
CA HIS A 126 14.28 -12.07 -3.51
C HIS A 126 13.14 -11.60 -4.40
N VAL A 127 12.22 -10.83 -3.83
CA VAL A 127 11.19 -10.13 -4.60
C VAL A 127 11.63 -8.67 -4.71
N PRO A 128 12.29 -8.28 -5.81
CA PRO A 128 12.60 -6.88 -6.03
C PRO A 128 11.32 -6.10 -6.29
N PHE A 129 11.25 -4.90 -5.74
CA PHE A 129 10.12 -4.01 -5.94
C PHE A 129 10.57 -2.55 -6.00
N LEU A 130 9.71 -1.71 -6.57
CA LEU A 130 9.84 -0.26 -6.53
C LEU A 130 8.83 0.31 -5.56
N ARG A 131 9.28 1.24 -4.73
CA ARG A 131 8.36 2.18 -4.09
C ARG A 131 7.94 3.20 -5.13
N SER A 132 6.63 3.38 -5.28
CA SER A 132 6.03 4.36 -6.18
C SER A 132 5.06 5.27 -5.44
N VAL A 133 4.86 6.46 -5.98
CA VAL A 133 3.84 7.41 -5.53
C VAL A 133 2.90 7.68 -6.68
N LEU A 134 1.62 7.41 -6.46
CA LEU A 134 0.54 7.84 -7.33
C LEU A 134 0.09 9.23 -6.86
N VAL A 135 0.07 10.18 -7.79
CA VAL A 135 -0.37 11.56 -7.55
C VAL A 135 -1.53 11.85 -8.48
N ASN A 136 -2.64 12.34 -7.92
CA ASN A 136 -3.76 12.83 -8.70
C ASN A 136 -3.80 14.35 -8.65
N ASP A 137 -3.29 14.99 -9.71
CA ASP A 137 -3.27 16.45 -9.89
C ASP A 137 -4.63 17.00 -10.35
N GLY A 138 -5.60 16.12 -10.61
CA GLY A 138 -6.94 16.48 -11.04
C GLY A 138 -7.87 16.89 -9.89
N ALA A 139 -9.15 17.09 -10.23
CA ALA A 139 -10.16 17.58 -9.29
C ALA A 139 -11.12 16.49 -8.77
N SER A 140 -11.12 15.30 -9.38
CA SER A 140 -11.95 14.16 -8.98
C SER A 140 -11.11 12.94 -8.61
N VAL A 141 -11.67 12.06 -7.76
CA VAL A 141 -11.03 10.79 -7.35
C VAL A 141 -10.76 9.93 -8.59
N ALA A 142 -9.60 9.30 -8.62
CA ALA A 142 -9.24 8.30 -9.62
C ALA A 142 -9.20 6.91 -9.00
N THR A 143 -9.60 5.92 -9.78
CA THR A 143 -9.49 4.50 -9.45
C THR A 143 -8.50 3.86 -10.42
N VAL A 144 -7.30 3.55 -9.93
CA VAL A 144 -6.16 3.06 -10.69
C VAL A 144 -6.18 1.53 -10.73
N ARG A 145 -6.02 0.95 -11.93
CA ARG A 145 -5.98 -0.51 -12.07
C ARG A 145 -4.70 -1.11 -11.51
N PRO A 146 -4.74 -2.35 -10.99
CA PRO A 146 -3.62 -2.96 -10.30
C PRO A 146 -2.43 -3.34 -11.20
N GLU A 147 -2.59 -3.25 -12.52
CA GLU A 147 -1.60 -3.65 -13.52
C GLU A 147 -1.33 -2.53 -14.52
N PHE A 148 -0.07 -2.45 -14.95
CA PHE A 148 0.35 -1.52 -15.99
C PHE A 148 1.53 -2.08 -16.78
N MET A 149 1.87 -1.41 -17.87
CA MET A 149 3.00 -1.76 -18.71
C MET A 149 3.97 -0.60 -18.84
N CYS A 150 5.27 -0.87 -18.91
CA CYS A 150 6.29 0.10 -19.26
C CYS A 150 7.10 -0.41 -20.45
N SER A 151 7.65 0.50 -21.23
CA SER A 151 8.59 0.13 -22.28
C SER A 151 9.82 1.04 -22.29
N GLN A 152 11.00 0.45 -22.46
CA GLN A 152 12.28 1.13 -22.53
C GLN A 152 13.00 0.77 -23.83
N THR A 153 13.81 1.70 -24.35
CA THR A 153 14.78 1.37 -25.40
C THR A 153 15.96 0.63 -24.77
N GLY A 154 16.10 -0.67 -25.07
CA GLY A 154 17.21 -1.48 -24.61
C GLY A 154 18.53 -1.15 -25.32
N SER A 155 19.62 -1.76 -24.83
CA SER A 155 20.99 -1.55 -25.32
C SER A 155 21.19 -1.81 -26.81
N ASN A 156 20.41 -2.73 -27.41
CA ASN A 156 20.44 -3.05 -28.83
C ASN A 156 19.46 -2.21 -29.67
N SER A 157 18.98 -1.08 -29.16
CA SER A 157 17.91 -0.27 -29.77
C SER A 157 16.58 -1.00 -29.97
N LYS A 158 16.42 -2.19 -29.36
CA LYS A 158 15.16 -2.91 -29.30
C LYS A 158 14.30 -2.37 -28.18
N ILE A 159 12.99 -2.25 -28.41
CA ILE A 159 12.03 -1.88 -27.37
C ILE A 159 11.78 -3.12 -26.51
N ILE A 160 12.11 -3.01 -25.23
CA ILE A 160 11.76 -4.00 -24.21
C ILE A 160 10.53 -3.48 -23.47
N THR A 161 9.55 -4.35 -23.29
CA THR A 161 8.31 -4.06 -22.57
C THR A 161 8.24 -4.93 -21.33
N GLY A 162 7.89 -4.33 -20.20
CA GLY A 162 7.67 -5.02 -18.93
C GLY A 162 6.24 -4.83 -18.46
N HIS A 163 5.65 -5.87 -17.90
CA HIS A 163 4.36 -5.80 -17.22
C HIS A 163 4.57 -5.77 -15.72
N PHE A 164 3.86 -4.88 -15.07
CA PHE A 164 4.02 -4.56 -13.66
C PHE A 164 2.68 -4.68 -12.94
N TYR A 165 2.77 -4.96 -11.66
CA TYR A 165 1.61 -5.01 -10.78
C TYR A 165 1.94 -4.43 -9.41
N PHE A 166 0.91 -3.92 -8.73
CA PHE A 166 1.08 -3.46 -7.36
C PHE A 166 1.09 -4.64 -6.38
N ILE A 167 1.95 -4.52 -5.36
CA ILE A 167 2.12 -5.51 -4.31
C ILE A 167 1.87 -4.90 -2.93
N ASP A 168 1.32 -5.71 -2.05
CA ASP A 168 1.34 -5.45 -0.62
C ASP A 168 2.59 -6.09 -0.02
N ILE A 169 3.45 -5.29 0.59
CA ILE A 169 4.70 -5.76 1.21
C ILE A 169 4.39 -6.67 2.41
N GLN A 170 3.32 -6.40 3.17
CA GLN A 170 3.04 -7.17 4.39
C GLN A 170 2.61 -8.60 4.07
N THR A 171 1.81 -8.76 3.02
CA THR A 171 1.31 -10.07 2.62
C THR A 171 2.12 -10.70 1.48
N GLN A 172 3.02 -9.93 0.86
CA GLN A 172 3.78 -10.28 -0.34
C GLN A 172 2.89 -10.73 -1.50
N LYS A 173 1.62 -10.29 -1.50
CA LYS A 173 0.63 -10.65 -2.50
C LYS A 173 0.41 -9.50 -3.46
N LYS A 174 0.08 -9.87 -4.69
CA LYS A 174 -0.47 -8.95 -5.67
C LYS A 174 -1.75 -8.32 -5.13
N ILE A 175 -1.83 -7.00 -5.23
CA ILE A 175 -3.06 -6.25 -4.99
C ILE A 175 -3.96 -6.48 -6.21
N LEU A 176 -5.16 -7.02 -5.98
CA LEU A 176 -6.15 -7.28 -7.03
C LEU A 176 -7.20 -6.18 -7.11
N ASP A 177 -7.37 -5.43 -6.03
CA ASP A 177 -8.31 -4.32 -5.96
C ASP A 177 -7.74 -3.10 -6.66
N ASP A 178 -8.63 -2.28 -7.23
CA ASP A 178 -8.23 -1.00 -7.77
C ASP A 178 -7.82 -0.04 -6.63
N ILE A 179 -6.85 0.82 -6.91
CA ILE A 179 -6.30 1.78 -5.93
C ILE A 179 -7.02 3.11 -6.09
N GLU A 180 -7.71 3.56 -5.05
CA GLU A 180 -8.29 4.90 -5.01
C GLU A 180 -7.22 5.96 -4.74
N VAL A 181 -7.17 6.99 -5.59
CA VAL A 181 -6.23 8.10 -5.48
C VAL A 181 -7.01 9.41 -5.39
N ASP A 182 -7.08 9.94 -4.17
CA ASP A 182 -7.72 11.20 -3.83
C ASP A 182 -7.06 12.39 -4.53
N PRO A 183 -7.83 13.42 -4.95
CA PRO A 183 -7.28 14.67 -5.47
C PRO A 183 -6.28 15.30 -4.52
N LYS A 184 -5.11 15.67 -5.04
CA LYS A 184 -4.02 16.37 -4.31
C LYS A 184 -3.46 15.59 -3.12
N LYS A 185 -3.77 14.30 -2.97
CA LYS A 185 -3.17 13.44 -1.94
C LYS A 185 -2.29 12.38 -2.60
N PRO A 186 -1.02 12.27 -2.20
CA PRO A 186 -0.18 11.18 -2.67
C PRO A 186 -0.66 9.85 -2.10
N SER A 187 -0.70 8.81 -2.94
CA SER A 187 -0.95 7.43 -2.53
C SER A 187 0.31 6.61 -2.78
N PHE A 188 0.83 5.96 -1.74
CA PHE A 188 2.04 5.15 -1.83
C PHE A 188 1.67 3.72 -2.22
N ALA A 189 2.36 3.18 -3.22
CA ALA A 189 2.16 1.83 -3.68
C ALA A 189 3.50 1.18 -4.05
N ASN A 190 3.60 -0.13 -3.86
CA ASN A 190 4.80 -0.88 -4.21
C ASN A 190 4.54 -1.65 -5.49
N VAL A 191 5.53 -1.73 -6.36
CA VAL A 191 5.40 -2.30 -7.70
C VAL A 191 6.40 -3.42 -7.88
N ALA A 192 5.96 -4.56 -8.39
CA ALA A 192 6.84 -5.64 -8.82
C ALA A 192 6.74 -5.88 -10.33
N LEU A 193 7.83 -6.39 -10.91
CA LEU A 193 7.86 -6.87 -12.29
C LEU A 193 7.23 -8.26 -12.37
N ARG A 194 6.27 -8.44 -13.27
CA ARG A 194 5.70 -9.76 -13.57
C ARG A 194 6.57 -10.50 -14.56
N ASP A 195 6.82 -9.87 -15.69
CA ASP A 195 7.55 -10.40 -16.83
C ASP A 195 7.99 -9.25 -17.73
N MET A 196 9.06 -9.49 -18.49
CA MET A 196 9.57 -8.55 -19.48
C MET A 196 10.10 -9.28 -20.69
N GLY A 197 10.00 -8.65 -21.85
CA GLY A 197 10.51 -9.19 -23.09
C GLY A 197 10.52 -8.16 -24.22
N PRO A 198 11.17 -8.47 -25.34
CA PRO A 198 11.14 -7.61 -26.51
C PRO A 198 9.74 -7.60 -27.12
N LYS A 199 9.39 -6.49 -27.75
CA LYS A 199 8.11 -6.32 -28.47
C LYS A 199 7.83 -7.46 -29.46
N ASP A 200 8.87 -7.94 -30.13
CA ASP A 200 8.77 -8.99 -31.17
C ASP A 200 8.30 -10.34 -30.61
N ASP A 201 8.43 -10.57 -29.30
CA ASP A 201 8.00 -11.78 -28.62
C ASP A 201 6.53 -11.70 -28.14
N GLY A 202 5.79 -10.67 -28.57
CA GLY A 202 4.36 -10.53 -28.28
C GLY A 202 4.01 -9.73 -27.02
N TYR A 203 5.01 -9.18 -26.31
CA TYR A 203 4.83 -8.32 -25.12
C TYR A 203 4.20 -6.95 -25.43
N GLY A 204 4.04 -6.61 -26.72
CA GLY A 204 3.54 -5.31 -27.14
C GLY A 204 4.55 -4.19 -26.86
N ALA A 205 4.08 -2.94 -26.94
CA ALA A 205 4.87 -1.76 -26.57
C ALA A 205 3.92 -0.61 -26.23
N THR A 206 4.39 0.33 -25.41
CA THR A 206 3.70 1.60 -25.27
C THR A 206 3.85 2.44 -26.54
N LYS A 207 3.12 3.57 -26.62
CA LYS A 207 3.17 4.45 -27.80
C LYS A 207 4.54 5.09 -28.01
N GLU A 208 5.29 5.33 -26.94
CA GLU A 208 6.59 6.01 -26.96
C GLU A 208 7.58 5.26 -26.04
N PRO A 209 8.84 5.08 -26.42
CA PRO A 209 9.83 4.48 -25.53
C PRO A 209 10.02 5.33 -24.27
N ASN A 210 10.47 4.67 -23.19
CA ASN A 210 10.65 5.25 -21.86
C ASN A 210 9.36 5.82 -21.27
N THR A 211 8.25 5.11 -21.51
CA THR A 211 6.96 5.46 -20.94
C THR A 211 6.27 4.25 -20.31
N CYS A 212 5.42 4.52 -19.31
CA CYS A 212 4.51 3.57 -18.72
C CYS A 212 3.07 3.97 -19.02
N LEU A 213 2.22 2.99 -19.31
CA LEU A 213 0.78 3.16 -19.53
C LEU A 213 0.02 2.58 -18.35
N LEU A 214 -0.54 3.47 -17.54
CA LEU A 214 -1.33 3.14 -16.36
C LEU A 214 -2.81 3.38 -16.64
N ASN A 215 -3.61 2.34 -16.54
CA ASN A 215 -5.05 2.45 -16.72
C ASN A 215 -5.69 2.97 -15.43
N TYR A 216 -6.54 3.97 -15.54
CA TYR A 216 -7.34 4.46 -14.42
C TYR A 216 -8.74 4.82 -14.89
N SER A 217 -9.65 5.04 -13.94
CA SER A 217 -10.97 5.56 -14.21
C SER A 217 -11.27 6.73 -13.30
N ASP A 218 -12.10 7.64 -13.79
CA ASP A 218 -12.72 8.69 -12.98
C ASP A 218 -14.24 8.68 -13.20
N LYS A 219 -14.94 9.68 -12.66
CA LYS A 219 -16.39 9.80 -12.83
C LYS A 219 -16.88 9.90 -14.29
N TYR A 220 -15.98 10.10 -15.26
CA TYR A 220 -16.29 10.15 -16.69
C TYR A 220 -15.90 8.88 -17.45
N GLY A 221 -15.31 7.89 -16.78
CA GLY A 221 -14.99 6.58 -17.35
C GLY A 221 -13.49 6.27 -17.39
N ALA A 222 -13.14 5.27 -18.21
CA ALA A 222 -11.78 4.75 -18.28
C ALA A 222 -10.84 5.65 -19.12
N LYS A 223 -9.60 5.81 -18.63
CA LYS A 223 -8.54 6.62 -19.18
C LYS A 223 -7.19 5.92 -19.04
N ILE A 224 -6.20 6.40 -19.79
CA ILE A 224 -4.83 5.89 -19.74
C ILE A 224 -3.91 7.07 -19.40
N ALA A 225 -3.17 6.95 -18.31
CA ALA A 225 -2.08 7.86 -17.98
C ALA A 225 -0.80 7.38 -18.66
N THR A 226 -0.14 8.29 -19.38
CA THR A 226 1.19 8.05 -19.97
C THR A 226 2.23 8.71 -19.08
N ILE A 227 2.96 7.91 -18.33
CA ILE A 227 4.03 8.37 -17.43
C ILE A 227 5.34 8.31 -18.19
N LYS A 228 6.02 9.43 -18.36
CA LYS A 228 7.35 9.48 -18.97
C LYS A 228 8.40 9.46 -17.88
N TYR A 229 9.45 8.67 -18.06
CA TYR A 229 10.63 8.71 -17.20
C TYR A 229 11.84 9.11 -18.02
N THR A 230 12.66 10.00 -17.45
CA THR A 230 13.80 10.65 -18.09
C THR A 230 15.12 10.05 -17.64
N ALA A 231 16.21 10.38 -18.35
CA ALA A 231 17.55 9.94 -17.96
C ALA A 231 17.92 10.53 -16.59
N GLY A 232 18.04 9.67 -15.58
CA GLY A 232 18.28 10.05 -14.18
C GLY A 232 17.14 9.66 -13.23
N ASP A 233 15.95 9.36 -13.75
CA ASP A 233 14.87 8.77 -12.98
C ASP A 233 15.13 7.27 -12.74
N THR A 234 14.62 6.72 -11.64
CA THR A 234 14.67 5.26 -11.41
C THR A 234 13.84 4.57 -12.47
N SER A 235 14.48 3.84 -13.39
CA SER A 235 13.78 3.10 -14.43
C SER A 235 13.06 1.90 -13.82
N PRO A 236 11.75 1.72 -14.07
CA PRO A 236 11.05 0.58 -13.52
C PRO A 236 11.49 -0.75 -14.14
N MET A 237 12.13 -0.71 -15.30
CA MET A 237 12.64 -1.88 -15.99
C MET A 237 13.93 -2.44 -15.38
N GLU A 238 14.57 -1.70 -14.46
CA GLU A 238 15.84 -2.08 -13.84
C GLU A 238 15.67 -2.91 -12.56
N ILE A 239 14.42 -3.15 -12.12
CA ILE A 239 14.19 -3.87 -10.86
C ILE A 239 14.53 -5.35 -10.89
N GLY A 240 14.70 -5.93 -12.08
CA GLY A 240 14.91 -7.38 -12.22
C GLY A 240 13.63 -8.18 -11.97
N GLY A 241 13.71 -9.50 -12.18
CA GLY A 241 12.62 -10.43 -11.89
C GLY A 241 12.71 -10.96 -10.46
N VAL A 242 11.69 -11.71 -10.03
CA VAL A 242 11.81 -12.51 -8.79
C VAL A 242 12.91 -13.54 -8.99
N ASP A 243 14.02 -13.36 -8.27
CA ASP A 243 15.14 -14.29 -8.28
C ASP A 243 14.90 -15.34 -7.18
N ASP A 244 14.35 -16.49 -7.59
CA ASP A 244 14.43 -17.71 -6.78
C ASP A 244 15.76 -18.40 -7.12
N MET A 245 16.79 -18.13 -6.30
CA MET A 245 18.11 -18.72 -6.47
C MET A 245 18.08 -20.26 -6.51
N ARG A 246 17.06 -20.89 -5.91
CA ARG A 246 16.91 -22.34 -5.97
C ARG A 246 16.50 -22.79 -7.38
N VAL A 247 15.68 -22.03 -8.10
CA VAL A 247 15.30 -22.36 -9.51
C VAL A 247 16.52 -22.23 -10.43
N VAL A 248 17.26 -21.13 -10.30
CA VAL A 248 18.47 -20.87 -11.10
C VAL A 248 19.52 -21.96 -10.86
N ARG A 249 19.78 -22.33 -9.59
CA ARG A 249 20.68 -23.44 -9.24
C ARG A 249 20.17 -24.78 -9.77
N ARG A 250 18.87 -25.07 -9.68
CA ARG A 250 18.27 -26.29 -10.26
C ARG A 250 18.45 -26.37 -11.78
N ASP A 251 18.33 -25.25 -12.48
CA ASP A 251 18.50 -25.24 -13.93
C ASP A 251 19.93 -25.49 -14.37
N MET A 252 20.90 -25.00 -13.62
CA MET A 252 22.32 -25.25 -13.88
C MET A 252 22.73 -26.70 -13.60
N TYR A 253 22.43 -27.24 -12.40
CA TYR A 253 23.02 -28.51 -11.98
C TYR A 253 22.14 -29.74 -12.26
N CYS A 254 20.82 -29.57 -12.40
CA CYS A 254 19.90 -30.70 -12.59
C CYS A 254 19.61 -30.98 -14.08
N ALA A 255 20.52 -30.66 -15.01
CA ALA A 255 20.32 -30.93 -16.43
C ALA A 255 20.06 -32.43 -16.69
N GLY A 256 18.95 -32.73 -17.38
CA GLY A 256 18.52 -34.12 -17.64
C GLY A 256 17.93 -34.86 -16.43
N MET A 257 17.65 -34.16 -15.32
CA MET A 257 17.03 -34.71 -14.12
C MET A 257 15.62 -34.12 -13.92
N ALA A 258 14.77 -34.84 -13.18
CA ALA A 258 13.50 -34.29 -12.73
C ALA A 258 13.75 -33.24 -11.62
N LYS A 259 12.97 -32.17 -11.59
CA LYS A 259 13.18 -31.01 -10.69
C LYS A 259 11.86 -30.58 -10.06
N GLY A 260 11.93 -30.01 -8.85
CA GLY A 260 10.80 -29.31 -8.23
C GLY A 260 9.62 -30.20 -7.78
N LEU A 261 9.81 -31.51 -7.73
CA LEU A 261 8.80 -32.43 -7.19
C LEU A 261 8.66 -32.20 -5.69
N SER A 262 7.44 -31.95 -5.19
CA SER A 262 7.15 -31.85 -3.76
C SER A 262 6.35 -33.07 -3.30
N LEU A 263 6.79 -33.68 -2.20
CA LEU A 263 6.17 -34.85 -1.56
C LEU A 263 5.57 -34.52 -0.20
N GLY A 264 4.99 -33.31 -0.07
CA GLY A 264 4.41 -32.81 1.18
C GLY A 264 5.33 -31.90 1.99
N GLY A 265 6.57 -31.68 1.52
CA GLY A 265 7.56 -30.77 2.10
C GLY A 265 8.17 -29.81 1.06
N GLU A 266 9.36 -29.27 1.39
CA GLU A 266 10.13 -28.44 0.46
C GLU A 266 10.40 -29.18 -0.87
N PRO A 267 10.31 -28.52 -2.04
CA PRO A 267 10.57 -29.16 -3.33
C PRO A 267 11.95 -29.82 -3.39
N ILE A 268 12.02 -30.97 -4.05
CA ILE A 268 13.27 -31.66 -4.35
C ILE A 268 14.03 -30.86 -5.42
N ASP A 269 15.33 -30.64 -5.21
CA ASP A 269 16.13 -29.86 -6.15
C ASP A 269 16.39 -30.64 -7.44
N CYS A 270 17.12 -31.77 -7.35
CA CYS A 270 17.28 -32.70 -8.46
C CYS A 270 16.87 -34.14 -8.09
N LEU A 271 16.26 -34.85 -9.02
CA LEU A 271 15.93 -36.26 -8.92
C LEU A 271 16.34 -36.99 -10.19
N ASN A 272 17.18 -38.01 -10.05
CA ASN A 272 17.52 -38.93 -11.13
C ASN A 272 17.29 -40.39 -10.73
N ASP A 273 17.72 -41.33 -11.55
CA ASP A 273 17.51 -42.76 -11.32
C ASP A 273 18.27 -43.35 -10.12
N ARG A 274 19.23 -42.62 -9.56
CA ARG A 274 20.05 -43.11 -8.43
C ARG A 274 19.94 -42.22 -7.20
N ASN A 275 19.82 -40.91 -7.39
CA ASN A 275 19.99 -39.93 -6.34
C ASN A 275 18.80 -38.96 -6.24
N LEU A 276 18.55 -38.54 -5.01
CA LEU A 276 17.73 -37.39 -4.69
C LEU A 276 18.65 -36.34 -4.07
N ILE A 277 18.74 -35.19 -4.72
CA ILE A 277 19.85 -34.25 -4.51
C ILE A 277 19.30 -32.93 -3.96
N ALA A 278 19.89 -32.46 -2.87
CA ALA A 278 19.73 -31.10 -2.37
C ALA A 278 20.91 -30.23 -2.82
N ILE A 279 20.65 -28.96 -3.15
CA ILE A 279 21.67 -28.01 -3.57
C ILE A 279 21.84 -26.93 -2.49
N GLU A 280 23.06 -26.75 -1.99
CA GLU A 280 23.41 -25.74 -0.98
C GLU A 280 24.85 -25.22 -1.16
N PRO A 281 25.24 -24.10 -0.53
CA PRO A 281 26.64 -23.74 -0.34
C PRO A 281 27.41 -24.73 0.54
N VAL A 282 28.74 -24.81 0.39
CA VAL A 282 29.59 -25.77 1.10
C VAL A 282 29.60 -25.58 2.62
N TYR A 283 29.43 -24.34 3.10
CA TYR A 283 29.37 -24.07 4.54
C TYR A 283 28.04 -24.53 5.18
N LEU A 284 27.02 -24.87 4.38
CA LEU A 284 25.73 -25.40 4.82
C LEU A 284 25.57 -26.89 4.51
N TRP A 285 26.67 -27.64 4.39
CA TRP A 285 26.64 -29.05 4.01
C TRP A 285 25.78 -29.92 4.96
N GLU A 286 25.68 -29.57 6.25
CA GLU A 286 24.84 -30.29 7.22
C GLU A 286 23.35 -30.14 6.91
N ARG A 287 22.92 -28.92 6.53
CA ARG A 287 21.55 -28.65 6.10
C ARG A 287 21.23 -29.38 4.80
N ALA A 288 22.16 -29.38 3.85
CA ALA A 288 22.00 -30.13 2.60
C ALA A 288 21.81 -31.63 2.87
N LEU A 289 22.58 -32.18 3.81
CA LEU A 289 22.49 -33.56 4.24
C LEU A 289 21.12 -33.86 4.87
N GLU A 290 20.67 -33.02 5.80
CA GLU A 290 19.37 -33.17 6.46
C GLU A 290 18.22 -33.18 5.45
N ARG A 291 18.21 -32.18 4.53
CA ARG A 291 17.21 -32.09 3.45
C ARG A 291 17.22 -33.34 2.57
N ALA A 292 18.39 -33.75 2.09
CA ALA A 292 18.53 -34.90 1.21
C ALA A 292 18.10 -36.22 1.89
N LEU A 293 18.42 -36.40 3.17
CA LEU A 293 18.00 -37.57 3.96
C LEU A 293 16.49 -37.60 4.16
N LYS A 294 15.91 -36.48 4.60
CA LYS A 294 14.47 -36.36 4.81
C LYS A 294 13.70 -36.63 3.52
N GLN A 295 14.07 -35.95 2.43
CA GLN A 295 13.40 -36.11 1.14
C GLN A 295 13.58 -37.52 0.57
N SER A 296 14.75 -38.16 0.76
CA SER A 296 14.95 -39.58 0.38
C SER A 296 14.05 -40.52 1.18
N GLY A 297 13.83 -40.22 2.47
CA GLY A 297 12.88 -40.94 3.32
C GLY A 297 11.44 -40.78 2.84
N GLU A 298 11.00 -39.55 2.56
CA GLU A 298 9.68 -39.22 2.02
C GLU A 298 9.44 -39.90 0.66
N PHE A 299 10.43 -39.84 -0.24
CA PHE A 299 10.36 -40.51 -1.55
C PHE A 299 10.21 -42.03 -1.42
N ARG A 300 10.95 -42.64 -0.48
CA ARG A 300 10.83 -44.07 -0.20
C ARG A 300 9.44 -44.44 0.30
N GLN A 301 8.85 -43.61 1.17
CA GLN A 301 7.48 -43.84 1.65
C GLN A 301 6.46 -43.67 0.51
N PHE A 302 6.60 -42.62 -0.28
CA PHE A 302 5.72 -42.32 -1.42
C PHE A 302 5.72 -43.45 -2.46
N THR A 303 6.89 -44.04 -2.73
CA THR A 303 7.04 -45.17 -3.67
C THR A 303 6.77 -46.53 -3.04
N GLN A 304 6.27 -46.59 -1.80
CA GLN A 304 6.04 -47.84 -1.05
C GLN A 304 7.28 -48.74 -0.99
N ALA A 305 8.46 -48.13 -0.88
CA ALA A 305 9.77 -48.75 -0.86
C ALA A 305 10.15 -49.57 -2.12
N THR A 306 9.42 -49.41 -3.23
CA THR A 306 9.77 -50.04 -4.52
C THR A 306 10.94 -49.35 -5.22
N ALA A 307 11.18 -48.06 -4.92
CA ALA A 307 12.33 -47.32 -5.40
C ALA A 307 13.05 -46.61 -4.24
N THR A 308 14.35 -46.88 -4.09
CA THR A 308 15.21 -46.18 -3.13
C THR A 308 16.16 -45.26 -3.88
N ARG A 309 16.17 -43.98 -3.52
CA ARG A 309 17.16 -43.01 -4.00
C ARG A 309 18.17 -42.73 -2.90
N ILE A 310 19.44 -42.64 -3.29
CA ILE A 310 20.54 -42.31 -2.40
C ILE A 310 20.55 -40.79 -2.18
N PRO A 311 20.60 -40.31 -0.93
CA PRO A 311 20.77 -38.89 -0.63
C PRO A 311 22.00 -38.31 -1.36
N GLY A 312 21.79 -37.17 -2.02
CA GLY A 312 22.80 -36.46 -2.77
C GLY A 312 22.92 -35.01 -2.32
N LEU A 313 24.12 -34.46 -2.35
CA LEU A 313 24.40 -33.05 -2.04
C LEU A 313 25.19 -32.44 -3.18
N ILE A 314 24.71 -31.35 -3.75
CA ILE A 314 25.53 -30.48 -4.61
C ILE A 314 25.92 -29.28 -3.76
N LEU A 315 27.21 -29.12 -3.52
CA LEU A 315 27.78 -28.10 -2.65
C LEU A 315 28.54 -27.06 -3.49
N GLN A 316 28.20 -25.78 -3.30
CA GLN A 316 28.69 -24.64 -4.10
C GLN A 316 29.50 -23.64 -3.27
N ASP A 317 29.96 -22.58 -3.93
CA ASP A 317 30.51 -21.37 -3.30
C ASP A 317 31.71 -21.62 -2.37
N CYS A 318 32.75 -22.23 -2.94
CA CYS A 318 34.07 -22.33 -2.33
C CYS A 318 34.92 -21.05 -2.52
N ALA A 319 34.27 -19.87 -2.58
CA ALA A 319 34.95 -18.59 -2.79
C ALA A 319 35.44 -17.94 -1.48
N GLU A 320 34.91 -18.38 -0.34
CA GLU A 320 35.28 -17.88 0.99
C GLU A 320 36.50 -18.62 1.58
N GLY A 321 37.28 -17.91 2.41
CA GLY A 321 38.53 -18.43 2.99
C GLY A 321 38.38 -19.66 3.89
N ASN A 322 37.15 -20.02 4.29
CA ASN A 322 36.85 -21.14 5.19
C ASN A 322 36.39 -22.41 4.46
N CYS A 323 36.36 -22.41 3.12
CA CYS A 323 35.88 -23.56 2.35
C CYS A 323 36.65 -24.86 2.65
N GLU A 324 37.98 -24.80 2.72
CA GLU A 324 38.81 -25.98 3.00
C GLU A 324 38.47 -26.61 4.36
N GLN A 325 38.21 -25.77 5.37
CA GLN A 325 37.79 -26.23 6.69
C GLN A 325 36.42 -26.93 6.62
N ASN A 326 35.42 -26.32 5.98
CA ASN A 326 34.08 -26.92 5.85
C ASN A 326 34.11 -28.25 5.08
N VAL A 327 34.91 -28.32 4.00
CA VAL A 327 35.10 -29.57 3.25
C VAL A 327 35.76 -30.65 4.12
N GLN A 328 36.74 -30.27 4.94
CA GLN A 328 37.43 -31.19 5.84
C GLN A 328 36.50 -31.69 6.96
N GLU A 329 35.73 -30.80 7.59
CA GLU A 329 34.72 -31.13 8.60
C GLU A 329 33.68 -32.09 8.04
N MET A 330 33.09 -31.75 6.89
CA MET A 330 32.16 -32.62 6.16
C MET A 330 32.78 -33.98 5.86
N THR A 331 33.99 -34.01 5.29
CA THR A 331 34.65 -35.26 4.90
C THR A 331 34.92 -36.15 6.11
N ASN A 332 35.29 -35.57 7.24
CA ASN A 332 35.51 -36.31 8.49
C ASN A 332 34.20 -36.86 9.06
N ALA A 333 33.13 -36.06 9.07
CA ALA A 333 31.82 -36.47 9.55
C ALA A 333 31.19 -37.56 8.67
N LEU A 334 31.29 -37.41 7.34
CA LEU A 334 30.69 -38.33 6.38
C LEU A 334 31.51 -39.60 6.14
N ARG A 335 32.78 -39.65 6.58
CA ARG A 335 33.71 -40.75 6.30
C ARG A 335 33.14 -42.13 6.58
N HIS A 336 32.44 -42.29 7.71
CA HIS A 336 31.83 -43.54 8.16
C HIS A 336 30.29 -43.44 8.26
N PHE A 337 29.71 -42.43 7.61
CA PHE A 337 28.30 -42.15 7.72
C PHE A 337 27.45 -43.23 7.05
N THR A 338 26.31 -43.55 7.67
CA THR A 338 25.30 -44.47 7.14
C THR A 338 23.94 -43.80 7.33
N PRO A 339 23.09 -43.66 6.28
CA PRO A 339 23.17 -44.31 4.97
C PRO A 339 24.20 -43.70 4.01
N ASN A 340 24.44 -44.35 2.87
CA ASN A 340 25.35 -43.83 1.84
C ASN A 340 24.89 -42.46 1.35
N VAL A 341 25.85 -41.58 1.07
CA VAL A 341 25.61 -40.21 0.59
C VAL A 341 26.54 -39.91 -0.57
N THR A 342 26.03 -39.25 -1.61
CA THR A 342 26.86 -38.77 -2.72
C THR A 342 27.02 -37.25 -2.64
N VAL A 343 28.24 -36.75 -2.68
CA VAL A 343 28.52 -35.30 -2.62
C VAL A 343 29.18 -34.87 -3.93
N TRP A 344 28.72 -33.77 -4.50
CA TRP A 344 29.34 -33.07 -5.63
C TRP A 344 29.80 -31.69 -5.17
N LEU A 345 31.11 -31.48 -5.10
CA LEU A 345 31.71 -30.18 -4.81
C LEU A 345 31.92 -29.42 -6.12
N CYS A 346 31.17 -28.33 -6.32
CA CYS A 346 31.19 -27.55 -7.54
C CYS A 346 32.00 -26.25 -7.35
N PRO A 347 32.97 -25.95 -8.24
CA PRO A 347 33.73 -24.70 -8.16
C PRO A 347 32.84 -23.51 -8.57
N PRO A 348 33.09 -22.31 -8.02
CA PRO A 348 32.24 -21.12 -8.24
C PRO A 348 32.20 -20.65 -9.70
N THR A 349 33.12 -21.09 -10.55
CA THR A 349 33.27 -20.64 -11.94
C THR A 349 32.66 -21.58 -12.97
N LYS A 350 32.09 -22.73 -12.58
CA LYS A 350 31.57 -23.73 -13.54
C LYS A 350 30.12 -24.11 -13.24
N THR A 351 29.29 -24.10 -14.28
CA THR A 351 27.83 -24.17 -14.21
C THR A 351 27.25 -25.57 -14.50
N GLU A 352 28.08 -26.60 -14.64
CA GLU A 352 27.63 -27.96 -14.98
C GLU A 352 28.05 -28.99 -13.93
N LEU A 353 27.16 -29.93 -13.60
CA LEU A 353 27.43 -31.03 -12.66
C LEU A 353 28.61 -31.92 -13.09
N SER A 354 28.84 -32.04 -14.41
CA SER A 354 29.95 -32.79 -15.01
C SER A 354 31.33 -32.27 -14.59
N LYS A 355 31.39 -31.01 -14.12
CA LYS A 355 32.61 -30.32 -13.71
C LYS A 355 32.83 -30.31 -12.21
N CYS A 356 31.90 -30.89 -11.43
CA CYS A 356 31.99 -30.98 -9.98
C CYS A 356 32.79 -32.23 -9.57
N THR A 357 33.50 -32.13 -8.45
CA THR A 357 34.21 -33.27 -7.86
C THR A 357 33.21 -34.13 -7.11
N LYS A 358 32.99 -35.36 -7.62
CA LYS A 358 32.07 -36.33 -7.01
C LYS A 358 32.80 -37.21 -6.00
N THR A 359 32.25 -37.31 -4.80
CA THR A 359 32.71 -38.20 -3.73
C THR A 359 31.54 -39.04 -3.22
N GLU A 360 31.74 -40.34 -3.06
CA GLU A 360 30.74 -41.24 -2.47
C GLU A 360 31.17 -41.58 -1.03
N PHE A 361 30.23 -41.45 -0.09
CA PHE A 361 30.39 -41.78 1.32
C PHE A 361 29.49 -42.97 1.72
N PRO A 362 29.91 -43.83 2.66
CA PRO A 362 31.19 -43.77 3.39
C PRO A 362 32.38 -43.99 2.44
N LEU A 363 33.53 -43.43 2.77
CA LEU A 363 34.72 -43.59 1.94
C LEU A 363 35.13 -45.06 1.98
N THR A 364 35.08 -45.73 0.82
CA THR A 364 35.69 -47.05 0.69
C THR A 364 37.18 -46.89 0.97
N SER A 365 37.70 -47.55 2.01
CA SER A 365 39.12 -47.51 2.34
C SER A 365 39.95 -47.81 1.08
N PRO A 366 41.03 -47.05 0.81
CA PRO A 366 41.96 -47.42 -0.24
C PRO A 366 42.60 -48.79 0.02
#